data_AF-A0A7C8ZKC9-F1
#
_entry.id   AF-A0A7C8ZKC9-F1
#
_cell.length_a   1.000
_cell.length_b   1.000
_cell.length_c   1.000
_cell.angle_alpha   90.00
_cell.angle_beta   90.00
_cell.angle_gamma   90.00
#
_symmetry.space_group_name_H-M   'P 1'
#
loop_
_entity.id
_entity.type
_entity.pdbx_description
1 polymer ?
#
loop_
_entity_poly.entity_id
_entity_poly.type
_entity_poly.pdbx_seq_one_letter_code
_entity_poly.pdbx_strand_id
1 'polypeptide(L)'
;MIVESEDGNYSNLPEEIIIEILSWVPAQSVGRFRCVSKTWRALLSEPQFIRTHLNRSKTFRPESLMFISNSRQSLFSAPLSNVHHLFDKISIVATKLSFADDYSDCWTRVCASSDGLLLAGDNKGNKFVLNPVTREIRKVPISPFALSPRYSS
;
A
#
# COMPACT_ATOMS: atom_id res chain seq x y z
N MET A 1 25.02 14.79 -55.04
CA MET A 1 25.50 14.56 -53.67
C MET A 1 24.31 14.76 -52.77
N ILE A 2 23.64 13.65 -52.45
CA ILE A 2 22.43 13.66 -51.61
C ILE A 2 22.93 13.82 -50.17
N VAL A 3 22.39 14.82 -49.48
CA VAL A 3 22.65 15.05 -48.06
C VAL A 3 21.93 13.92 -47.32
N GLU A 4 22.67 13.01 -46.71
CA GLU A 4 22.12 12.03 -45.78
C GLU A 4 21.59 12.80 -44.57
N SER A 5 20.28 12.79 -44.38
CA SER A 5 19.64 13.19 -43.13
C SER A 5 19.75 12.03 -42.15
N GLU A 6 20.69 12.13 -41.21
CA GLU A 6 20.66 11.34 -39.97
C GLU A 6 19.43 11.77 -39.15
N ASP A 7 18.29 11.11 -39.37
CA ASP A 7 17.16 11.16 -38.46
C ASP A 7 17.50 10.38 -37.19
N GLY A 8 18.33 10.97 -36.33
CA GLY A 8 18.56 10.53 -34.97
C GLY A 8 17.28 10.62 -34.16
N ASN A 9 16.47 9.55 -34.20
CA ASN A 9 15.27 9.40 -33.38
C ASN A 9 15.63 9.19 -31.90
N TYR A 10 16.15 10.23 -31.25
CA TYR A 10 16.44 10.26 -29.80
C TYR A 10 15.21 10.67 -28.96
N SER A 11 14.01 10.60 -29.54
CA SER A 11 12.83 11.26 -28.96
C SER A 11 12.10 10.45 -27.88
N ASN A 12 12.52 9.21 -27.61
CA ASN A 12 11.90 8.37 -26.57
C ASN A 12 12.92 7.90 -25.53
N LEU A 13 12.62 8.19 -24.26
CA LEU A 13 13.37 7.65 -23.13
C LEU A 13 13.24 6.11 -23.11
N PRO A 14 14.33 5.35 -22.90
CA PRO A 14 14.25 3.89 -22.79
C PRO A 14 13.32 3.43 -21.67
N GLU A 15 12.63 2.31 -21.88
CA GLU A 15 11.65 1.76 -20.93
C GLU A 15 12.28 1.46 -19.56
N GLU A 16 13.53 0.99 -19.55
CA GLU A 16 14.28 0.67 -18.35
C GLU A 16 14.49 1.91 -17.46
N ILE A 17 14.76 3.07 -18.09
CA ILE A 17 14.93 4.33 -17.38
C ILE A 17 13.58 4.84 -16.85
N ILE A 18 12.50 4.64 -17.60
CA ILE A 18 11.14 4.94 -17.13
C ILE A 18 10.80 4.09 -15.90
N ILE A 19 11.02 2.77 -15.95
CA ILE A 19 10.84 1.84 -14.82
C ILE A 19 11.66 2.32 -13.62
N GLU A 20 12.92 2.67 -13.85
CA GLU A 20 13.81 3.16 -12.80
C GLU A 20 13.23 4.39 -12.13
N ILE A 21 12.86 5.43 -12.89
CA ILE A 21 12.26 6.66 -12.37
C ILE A 21 10.98 6.34 -11.59
N LEU A 22 10.05 5.58 -12.18
CA LEU A 22 8.75 5.30 -11.58
C LEU A 22 8.84 4.45 -10.30
N SER A 23 9.88 3.64 -10.17
CA SER A 23 10.11 2.85 -8.96
C SER A 23 10.57 3.68 -7.74
N TRP A 24 10.97 4.94 -7.95
CA TRP A 24 11.25 5.91 -6.87
C TRP A 24 10.02 6.72 -6.44
N VAL A 25 8.96 6.73 -7.23
CA VAL A 25 7.78 7.56 -7.00
C VAL A 25 6.87 6.93 -5.92
N PRO A 26 6.18 7.70 -5.06
CA PRO A 26 5.21 7.15 -4.12
C PRO A 26 4.15 6.25 -4.78
N ALA A 27 3.78 5.16 -4.11
CA ALA A 27 2.83 4.16 -4.63
C ALA A 27 1.46 4.73 -5.03
N GLN A 28 0.99 5.78 -4.36
CA GLN A 28 -0.27 6.44 -4.74
C GLN A 28 -0.18 7.07 -6.14
N SER A 29 0.93 7.74 -6.44
CA SER A 29 1.16 8.33 -7.76
C SER A 29 1.32 7.26 -8.83
N VAL A 30 2.04 6.18 -8.52
CA VAL A 30 2.14 5.00 -9.41
C VAL A 30 0.75 4.43 -9.71
N GLY A 31 -0.12 4.33 -8.70
CA GLY A 31 -1.51 3.93 -8.89
C GLY A 31 -2.27 4.82 -9.87
N ARG A 32 -2.08 6.15 -9.80
CA ARG A 32 -2.68 7.12 -10.74
C ARG A 32 -2.11 6.99 -12.15
N PHE A 33 -0.81 6.72 -12.28
CA PHE A 33 -0.16 6.56 -13.59
C PHE A 33 -0.66 5.36 -14.38
N ARG A 34 -1.22 4.33 -13.72
CA ARG A 34 -1.92 3.22 -14.40
C ARG A 34 -3.13 3.68 -15.23
N CYS A 35 -3.65 4.88 -15.01
CA CYS A 35 -4.77 5.44 -15.77
C CYS A 35 -4.32 6.20 -17.03
N VAL A 36 -3.02 6.45 -17.22
CA VAL A 36 -2.51 7.27 -18.33
C VAL A 36 -2.63 6.54 -19.67
N SER A 37 -2.23 5.27 -19.73
CA SER A 37 -2.38 4.44 -20.93
C SER A 37 -2.37 2.95 -20.61
N LYS A 38 -2.75 2.11 -21.59
CA LYS A 38 -2.67 0.65 -21.47
C LYS A 38 -1.24 0.16 -21.26
N THR A 39 -0.27 0.79 -21.94
CA THR A 39 1.16 0.49 -21.80
C THR A 39 1.64 0.77 -20.39
N TRP A 40 1.32 1.95 -19.84
CA TRP A 40 1.65 2.31 -18.46
C TRP A 40 1.00 1.37 -17.46
N ARG A 41 -0.27 0.99 -17.67
CA ARG A 41 -0.94 0.02 -16.81
C ARG A 41 -0.25 -1.34 -16.82
N ALA A 42 0.15 -1.84 -17.99
CA ALA A 42 0.84 -3.12 -18.14
C ALA A 42 2.21 -3.08 -17.43
N LEU A 43 3.02 -2.08 -17.74
CA LEU A 43 4.34 -1.84 -17.14
C LEU A 43 4.28 -1.79 -15.61
N LEU A 44 3.36 -0.99 -15.06
CA LEU A 44 3.21 -0.79 -13.62
C LEU A 44 2.52 -1.95 -12.89
N SER A 45 2.04 -2.95 -13.63
CA SER A 45 1.48 -4.19 -13.07
C SER A 45 2.45 -5.37 -13.16
N GLU A 46 3.63 -5.15 -13.76
CA GLU A 46 4.64 -6.17 -13.99
C GLU A 46 5.30 -6.57 -12.65
N PRO A 47 5.48 -7.88 -12.36
CA PRO A 47 5.99 -8.33 -11.06
C PRO A 47 7.36 -7.77 -10.70
N GLN A 48 8.26 -7.60 -11.69
CA GLN A 48 9.59 -7.04 -11.46
C GLN A 48 9.52 -5.58 -11.02
N PHE A 49 8.68 -4.77 -11.67
CA PHE A 49 8.41 -3.40 -11.25
C PHE A 49 7.87 -3.36 -9.82
N ILE A 50 6.86 -4.17 -9.50
CA ILE A 50 6.24 -4.20 -8.16
C ILE A 50 7.28 -4.55 -7.09
N ARG A 51 8.11 -5.56 -7.30
CA ARG A 51 9.14 -5.97 -6.34
C ARG A 51 10.21 -4.88 -6.15
N THR A 52 10.66 -4.27 -7.24
CA THR A 52 11.64 -3.18 -7.21
C THR A 52 11.08 -1.96 -6.47
N HIS A 53 9.85 -1.57 -6.80
CA HIS A 53 9.12 -0.49 -6.13
C HIS A 53 8.96 -0.76 -4.63
N LEU A 54 8.52 -1.96 -4.25
CA LEU A 54 8.36 -2.37 -2.86
C LEU A 54 9.68 -2.31 -2.09
N ASN A 55 10.78 -2.80 -2.66
CA ASN A 55 12.08 -2.74 -2.00
C ASN A 55 12.55 -1.29 -1.81
N ARG A 56 12.48 -0.45 -2.84
CA ARG A 56 12.85 0.98 -2.73
C ARG A 56 11.99 1.70 -1.71
N SER A 57 10.70 1.39 -1.68
CA SER A 57 9.77 2.00 -0.74
C SER A 57 10.06 1.65 0.73
N LYS A 58 10.77 0.56 1.04
CA LYS A 58 11.21 0.26 2.41
C LYS A 58 12.31 1.22 2.89
N THR A 59 13.05 1.82 1.96
CA THR A 59 14.16 2.75 2.26
C THR A 59 13.68 4.20 2.38
N PHE A 60 12.67 4.60 1.58
CA PHE A 60 12.26 6.01 1.46
C PHE A 60 10.85 6.31 1.98
N ARG A 61 10.15 5.33 2.57
CA ARG A 61 8.84 5.61 3.18
C ARG A 61 9.02 6.22 4.56
N PRO A 62 8.29 7.31 4.86
CA PRO A 62 8.10 7.72 6.25
C PRO A 62 7.41 6.56 6.97
N GLU A 63 8.04 6.11 8.06
CA GLU A 63 7.47 5.07 8.91
C GLU A 63 6.13 5.57 9.46
N SER A 64 5.11 4.73 9.37
CA SER A 64 3.78 5.03 9.88
C SER A 64 3.30 3.86 10.71
N LEU A 65 2.86 4.13 11.93
CA LEU A 65 2.22 3.14 12.77
C LEU A 65 0.76 2.99 12.36
N MET A 66 0.33 1.75 12.19
CA MET A 66 -1.07 1.43 11.97
C MET A 66 -1.60 0.62 13.14
N PHE A 67 -2.72 1.06 13.69
CA PHE A 67 -3.32 0.44 14.87
C PHE A 67 -4.84 0.55 14.85
N ILE A 68 -5.49 -0.34 15.59
CA ILE A 68 -6.93 -0.27 15.83
C ILE A 68 -7.16 0.31 17.22
N SER A 69 -8.04 1.30 17.30
CA SER A 69 -8.49 1.83 18.58
C SER A 69 -9.66 0.98 19.09
N ASN A 70 -9.50 0.34 20.24
CA ASN A 70 -10.56 -0.48 20.84
C ASN A 70 -11.84 0.34 21.13
N SER A 71 -11.71 1.60 21.54
CA SER A 71 -12.88 2.45 21.84
C SER A 71 -13.61 2.91 20.59
N ARG A 72 -12.91 3.09 19.46
CA ARG A 72 -13.50 3.57 18.20
C ARG A 72 -13.75 2.47 17.17
N GLN A 73 -13.27 1.25 17.42
CA GLN A 73 -13.32 0.10 16.50
C GLN A 73 -12.89 0.45 15.06
N SER A 74 -11.92 1.36 14.98
CA SER A 74 -11.49 2.02 13.75
C SER A 74 -9.99 1.84 13.55
N LEU A 75 -9.58 1.69 12.30
CA LEU A 75 -8.16 1.67 11.93
C LEU A 75 -7.63 3.10 11.82
N PHE A 76 -6.45 3.33 12.40
CA PHE A 76 -5.74 4.58 12.36
C PHE A 76 -4.35 4.39 11.76
N SER A 77 -3.88 5.42 11.05
CA SER A 77 -2.50 5.55 10.58
C SER A 77 -1.89 6.78 11.22
N ALA A 78 -0.70 6.63 11.80
CA ALA A 78 0.00 7.68 12.52
C ALA A 78 1.44 7.79 11.98
N PRO A 79 1.72 8.80 11.14
CA PRO A 79 3.06 9.02 10.60
C PRO A 79 4.05 9.35 11.72
N LEU A 80 5.15 8.59 11.81
CA LEU A 80 6.17 8.80 12.83
C LEU A 80 6.94 10.11 12.65
N SER A 81 6.88 10.73 11.47
CA SER A 81 7.40 12.07 11.22
C SER A 81 6.78 13.15 12.13
N ASN A 82 5.59 12.90 12.69
CA ASN A 82 4.83 13.87 13.48
C ASN A 82 4.88 13.54 14.99
N VAL A 83 5.90 12.80 15.43
CA VAL A 83 6.07 12.47 16.85
C VAL A 83 6.60 13.68 17.60
N HIS A 84 5.86 14.08 18.63
CA HIS A 84 6.29 15.09 19.59
C HIS A 84 6.69 14.42 20.90
N HIS A 85 7.94 14.61 21.32
CA HIS A 85 8.45 14.19 22.61
C HIS A 85 8.25 15.31 23.63
N LEU A 86 7.41 15.06 24.64
CA LEU A 86 7.20 15.98 25.74
C LEU A 86 7.59 15.25 27.04
N PHE A 87 8.84 15.39 27.48
CA PHE A 87 9.43 14.74 28.66
C PHE A 87 8.99 13.26 28.84
N ASP A 88 7.88 12.99 29.52
CA ASP A 88 7.34 11.65 29.81
C ASP A 88 6.24 11.15 28.85
N LYS A 89 5.91 11.91 27.81
CA LYS A 89 4.80 11.60 26.89
C LYS A 89 5.21 11.72 25.43
N ILE A 90 4.92 10.66 24.68
CA ILE A 90 4.95 10.66 23.22
C ILE A 90 3.54 11.01 22.73
N SER A 91 3.42 12.07 21.93
CA SER A 91 2.16 12.45 21.26
C SER A 91 2.33 12.36 19.76
N ILE A 92 1.33 11.77 19.09
CA ILE A 92 1.31 11.61 17.64
C ILE A 92 -0.09 11.89 17.12
N VAL A 93 -0.18 12.60 15.99
CA VAL A 93 -1.46 12.83 15.30
C VAL A 93 -1.73 11.64 14.39
N ALA A 94 -2.83 10.93 14.66
CA ALA A 94 -3.28 9.78 13.89
C ALA A 94 -4.49 10.15 13.03
N THR A 95 -4.48 9.70 11.77
CA THR A 95 -5.60 9.85 10.83
C THR A 95 -6.42 8.57 10.81
N LYS A 96 -7.75 8.68 10.94
CA LYS A 96 -8.66 7.54 10.74
C LYS A 96 -8.61 7.11 9.27
N LEU A 97 -8.36 5.84 9.02
CA LEU A 97 -8.48 5.24 7.70
C LEU A 97 -9.93 4.83 7.47
N SER A 98 -10.64 5.58 6.65
CA SER A 98 -11.97 5.21 6.15
C SER A 98 -11.84 4.44 4.84
N PHE A 99 -12.63 3.38 4.73
CA PHE A 99 -12.76 2.57 3.51
C PHE A 99 -14.16 2.82 2.95
N ALA A 100 -14.32 2.67 1.63
CA ALA A 100 -15.57 3.02 0.93
C ALA A 100 -16.76 2.11 1.29
N ASP A 101 -16.49 0.94 1.87
CA ASP A 101 -17.52 -0.03 2.25
C ASP A 101 -17.93 0.11 3.72
N ASP A 102 -19.17 -0.32 4.01
CA ASP A 102 -19.88 -0.32 5.31
C ASP A 102 -19.19 -1.13 6.44
N TYR A 103 -17.97 -1.62 6.20
CA TYR A 103 -17.15 -2.37 7.15
C TYR A 103 -16.24 -1.48 8.01
N SER A 104 -16.31 -0.15 7.85
CA SER A 104 -15.30 0.78 8.38
C SER A 104 -15.20 0.86 9.91
N ASP A 105 -16.18 0.34 10.67
CA ASP A 105 -16.32 0.62 12.11
C ASP A 105 -16.46 -0.62 13.02
N CYS A 106 -16.07 -1.81 12.56
CA CYS A 106 -16.14 -3.04 13.36
C CYS A 106 -14.79 -3.74 13.56
N TRP A 107 -13.68 -3.03 13.32
CA TRP A 107 -12.34 -3.61 13.43
C TRP A 107 -11.99 -3.92 14.88
N THR A 108 -11.57 -5.16 15.14
CA THR A 108 -11.23 -5.61 16.50
C THR A 108 -9.73 -5.90 16.65
N ARG A 109 -9.06 -6.34 15.58
CA ARG A 109 -7.65 -6.73 15.66
C ARG A 109 -6.94 -6.64 14.31
N VAL A 110 -5.69 -6.19 14.33
CA VAL A 110 -4.74 -6.41 13.23
C VAL A 110 -4.12 -7.78 13.45
N CYS A 111 -4.43 -8.73 12.56
CA CYS A 111 -3.98 -10.12 12.67
C CYS A 111 -2.56 -10.30 12.14
N ALA A 112 -2.21 -9.60 11.05
CA ALA A 112 -0.90 -9.69 10.41
C ALA A 112 -0.67 -8.50 9.46
N SER A 113 0.58 -8.30 9.04
CA SER A 113 0.97 -7.33 8.01
C SER A 113 1.99 -7.93 7.05
N SER A 114 1.92 -7.60 5.76
CA SER A 114 2.89 -8.05 4.74
C SER A 114 3.00 -7.02 3.63
N ASP A 115 4.22 -6.51 3.36
CA ASP A 115 4.54 -5.57 2.27
C ASP A 115 3.53 -4.41 2.08
N GLY A 116 3.06 -3.85 3.20
CA GLY A 116 2.11 -2.74 3.22
C GLY A 116 0.64 -3.14 3.16
N LEU A 117 0.33 -4.44 3.07
CA LEU A 117 -1.01 -4.98 3.28
C LEU A 117 -1.23 -5.32 4.75
N LEU A 118 -2.47 -5.17 5.22
CA LEU A 118 -2.90 -5.56 6.56
C LEU A 118 -3.97 -6.63 6.49
N LEU A 119 -3.87 -7.64 7.35
CA LEU A 119 -4.95 -8.56 7.64
C LEU A 119 -5.66 -8.08 8.91
N ALA A 120 -6.92 -7.69 8.81
CA ALA A 120 -7.73 -7.24 9.94
C ALA A 120 -8.92 -8.16 10.18
N GLY A 121 -9.29 -8.32 11.46
CA GLY A 121 -10.48 -9.05 11.89
C GLY A 121 -11.57 -8.11 12.39
N ASP A 122 -12.83 -8.51 12.21
CA ASP A 122 -13.98 -7.86 12.83
C ASP A 122 -14.47 -8.62 14.08
N ASN A 123 -15.54 -8.11 14.70
CA ASN A 123 -16.18 -8.76 15.86
C ASN A 123 -17.01 -10.00 15.50
N LYS A 124 -17.31 -10.23 14.22
CA LYS A 124 -18.06 -11.39 13.69
C LYS A 124 -17.14 -12.53 13.28
N GLY A 125 -15.82 -12.39 13.47
CA GLY A 125 -14.81 -13.38 13.08
C GLY A 125 -14.45 -13.36 11.60
N ASN A 126 -14.95 -12.39 10.82
CA ASN A 126 -14.54 -12.21 9.44
C ASN A 126 -13.12 -11.65 9.37
N LYS A 127 -12.41 -12.00 8.29
CA LYS A 127 -11.07 -11.49 8.00
C LYS A 127 -11.09 -10.69 6.72
N PHE A 128 -10.30 -9.62 6.69
CA PHE A 128 -10.21 -8.70 5.56
C PHE A 128 -8.76 -8.37 5.27
N VAL A 129 -8.41 -8.37 3.98
CA VAL A 129 -7.14 -7.82 3.49
C VAL A 129 -7.37 -6.37 3.14
N LEU A 130 -6.60 -5.48 3.75
CA LEU A 130 -6.65 -4.03 3.58
C LEU A 130 -5.38 -3.58 2.87
N ASN A 131 -5.55 -2.69 1.90
CA ASN A 131 -4.47 -1.87 1.35
C ASN A 131 -4.64 -0.42 1.85
N PRO A 132 -3.91 0.00 2.90
CA PRO A 132 -4.01 1.34 3.48
C PRO A 132 -3.64 2.46 2.50
N VAL A 133 -2.82 2.14 1.49
CA VAL A 133 -2.33 3.12 0.51
C VAL A 133 -3.39 3.41 -0.55
N THR A 134 -4.01 2.37 -1.09
CA THR A 134 -5.06 2.49 -2.11
C THR A 134 -6.47 2.64 -1.51
N ARG A 135 -6.61 2.43 -0.20
CA ARG A 135 -7.89 2.34 0.52
C ARG A 135 -8.81 1.25 -0.03
N GLU A 136 -8.23 0.20 -0.59
CA GLU A 136 -8.97 -0.99 -1.01
C GLU A 136 -9.12 -1.97 0.16
N ILE A 137 -10.27 -2.62 0.21
CA ILE A 137 -10.62 -3.65 1.18
C ILE A 137 -11.13 -4.88 0.43
N ARG A 138 -10.71 -6.07 0.85
CA ARG A 138 -11.22 -7.34 0.33
C ARG A 138 -11.50 -8.30 1.48
N LYS A 139 -12.73 -8.79 1.56
CA LYS A 139 -13.09 -9.86 2.49
C LYS A 139 -12.42 -11.16 2.07
N VAL A 140 -11.77 -11.82 3.02
CA VAL A 140 -11.19 -13.15 2.81
C VAL A 140 -12.32 -14.17 2.75
N PRO A 141 -12.40 -15.01 1.69
CA PRO A 141 -13.42 -16.03 1.60
C PRO A 141 -13.25 -17.06 2.72
N ILE A 142 -14.37 -17.54 3.25
CA ILE A 142 -14.38 -18.66 4.17
C ILE A 142 -14.03 -19.89 3.36
N SER A 143 -12.84 -20.46 3.58
CA SER A 143 -12.44 -21.70 2.93
C SER A 143 -13.01 -22.88 3.71
N PRO A 144 -13.64 -23.87 3.04
CA PRO A 144 -14.02 -25.13 3.69
C PRO A 144 -12.80 -25.93 4.15
N PHE A 145 -11.61 -25.62 3.62
CA PHE A 145 -10.32 -26.18 4.02
C PHE A 145 -9.59 -25.31 5.06
N ALA A 146 -10.24 -24.25 5.56
CA ALA A 146 -9.65 -23.44 6.62
C ALA A 146 -9.49 -24.33 7.86
N LEU A 147 -8.25 -24.52 8.30
CA LEU A 147 -7.97 -25.19 9.56
C LEU A 147 -8.72 -24.46 10.68
N SER A 148 -9.47 -25.20 11.47
CA SER A 148 -10.10 -24.66 12.67
C SER A 148 -9.04 -24.01 13.56
N PRO A 149 -9.32 -22.84 14.17
CA PRO A 149 -8.35 -22.15 14.99
C PRO A 149 -7.82 -23.11 16.06
N ARG A 150 -6.51 -23.33 16.09
CA ARG A 150 -5.89 -24.06 17.21
C ARG A 150 -5.94 -23.10 18.40
N TYR A 151 -6.96 -23.24 19.23
CA TYR A 151 -6.97 -22.62 20.55
C TYR A 151 -5.87 -23.31 21.37
N SER A 152 -4.75 -22.62 21.60
CA SER A 152 -3.77 -23.05 22.60
C SER A 152 -4.37 -22.74 23.97
N SER A 153 -4.61 -23.80 24.75
CA SER A 153 -4.99 -23.75 26.17
C SER A 153 -3.91 -23.09 27.02
#